data_AF-A0A7W4HEU4-F1
#
_entry.id   AF-A0A7W4HEU4-F1
#
_cell.length_a   1.000
_cell.length_b   1.000
_cell.length_c   1.000
_cell.angle_alpha   90.00
_cell.angle_beta   90.00
_cell.angle_gamma   90.00
#
_symmetry.space_group_name_H-M   'P 1'
#
loop_
_entity.id
_entity.type
_entity.pdbx_description
1 polymer ?
#
loop_
_entity_poly.entity_id
_entity_poly.type
_entity_poly.pdbx_seq_one_letter_code
_entity_poly.pdbx_strand_id
1 'polypeptide(L)'
;GRNEGEPGGGPYWVRERDGSESLQIVETSQMDLTDSRVQEIVSKAHYFNPVDLVCSINDYRGARFNLSSFVNKNTGFVASKSVDGAPIKALELPGLWNGGMAEWNTVLVEVPGITFSPVKEMVDLLRAEHLTRE
;
A
#
# COMPACT_ATOMS: atom_id res chain seq x y z
N GLY A 1 0.71 -9.26 -7.20
CA GLY A 1 0.65 -9.67 -8.63
C GLY A 1 1.45 -8.70 -9.47
N ARG A 2 1.65 -8.99 -10.76
CA ARG A 2 2.27 -8.02 -11.69
C ARG A 2 1.38 -6.81 -11.88
N ASN A 3 1.95 -5.61 -11.88
CA ASN A 3 1.20 -4.37 -12.10
C ASN A 3 0.88 -4.21 -13.58
N GLU A 4 -0.41 -4.27 -13.93
CA GLU A 4 -0.92 -4.10 -15.29
C GLU A 4 -1.46 -2.68 -15.53
N GLY A 5 -1.01 -1.70 -14.73
CA GLY A 5 -1.47 -0.31 -14.77
C GLY A 5 -2.48 0.04 -13.68
N GLU A 6 -2.62 -0.80 -12.66
CA GLU A 6 -3.54 -0.58 -11.56
C GLU A 6 -2.97 0.50 -10.62
N PRO A 7 -3.69 1.62 -10.38
CA PRO A 7 -3.28 2.59 -9.38
C PRO A 7 -3.36 1.96 -7.98
N GLY A 8 -2.35 2.22 -7.14
CA GLY A 8 -2.30 1.70 -5.78
C GLY A 8 -0.90 1.67 -5.20
N GLY A 9 -0.80 1.17 -3.96
CA GLY A 9 0.49 0.95 -3.31
C GLY A 9 1.21 -0.28 -3.84
N GLY A 10 2.54 -0.21 -3.85
CA GLY A 10 3.43 -1.29 -4.26
C GLY A 10 4.39 -1.69 -3.14
N PRO A 11 5.10 -2.81 -3.31
CA PRO A 11 6.17 -3.20 -2.41
C PRO A 11 7.45 -2.40 -2.69
N TYR A 12 8.01 -1.77 -1.66
CA TYR A 12 9.25 -1.01 -1.76
C TYR A 12 10.16 -1.23 -0.55
N TRP A 13 11.46 -1.08 -0.76
CA TRP A 13 12.40 -0.88 0.33
C TRP A 13 12.30 0.57 0.82
N VAL A 14 12.02 0.72 2.11
CA VAL A 14 11.96 2.01 2.78
C VAL A 14 13.17 2.12 3.69
N ARG A 15 13.89 3.23 3.58
CA ARG A 15 14.98 3.58 4.50
C ARG A 15 14.46 4.60 5.51
N GLU A 16 14.49 4.24 6.78
CA GLU A 16 14.06 5.09 7.88
C GLU A 16 15.15 6.11 8.26
N ARG A 17 14.78 7.08 9.09
CA ARG A 17 15.71 8.17 9.51
C ARG A 17 16.91 7.69 10.31
N ASP A 18 16.77 6.57 11.00
CA ASP A 18 17.86 5.93 11.75
C ASP A 18 18.80 5.09 10.86
N GLY A 19 18.51 5.02 9.56
CA GLY A 19 19.28 4.27 8.57
C GLY A 19 18.86 2.81 8.43
N SER A 20 17.89 2.33 9.22
CA SER A 20 17.31 0.99 9.04
C SER A 20 16.56 0.89 7.71
N GLU A 21 16.49 -0.32 7.16
CA GLU A 21 15.75 -0.61 5.94
C GLU A 21 14.78 -1.76 6.15
N SER A 22 13.54 -1.59 5.69
CA SER A 22 12.51 -2.63 5.75
C SER A 22 11.69 -2.67 4.46
N LEU A 23 11.13 -3.85 4.16
CA LEU A 23 10.16 -4.02 3.08
C LEU A 23 8.79 -3.56 3.57
N GLN A 24 8.21 -2.59 2.86
CA GLN A 24 6.92 -2.00 3.19
C GLN A 24 6.03 -1.89 1.95
N ILE A 25 4.73 -1.71 2.19
CA ILE A 25 3.77 -1.33 1.15
C ILE A 25 3.67 0.20 1.16
N VAL A 26 4.07 0.84 0.07
CA VAL A 26 4.09 2.31 -0.04
C VAL A 26 3.14 2.74 -1.16
N GLU A 27 2.28 3.70 -0.84
CA GLU A 27 1.42 4.33 -1.85
C GLU A 27 2.16 5.42 -2.62
N THR A 28 1.84 5.58 -3.89
CA THR A 28 2.39 6.66 -4.73
C THR A 28 2.16 8.04 -4.12
N SER A 29 1.06 8.24 -3.38
CA SER A 29 0.74 9.48 -2.65
C SER A 29 1.77 9.86 -1.58
N GLN A 30 2.54 8.88 -1.09
CA GLN A 30 3.60 9.07 -0.08
C GLN A 30 4.97 9.31 -0.72
N MET A 31 5.07 9.21 -2.05
CA MET A 31 6.33 9.31 -2.78
C MET A 31 6.54 10.71 -3.33
N ASP A 32 7.76 11.23 -3.20
CA ASP A 32 8.15 12.45 -3.88
C ASP A 32 8.45 12.17 -5.36
N LEU A 33 7.41 12.27 -6.19
CA LEU A 33 7.54 12.11 -7.64
C LEU A 33 8.27 13.27 -8.33
N THR A 34 8.78 14.27 -7.60
CA THR A 34 9.68 15.28 -8.16
C THR A 34 11.16 14.86 -8.07
N ASP A 35 11.49 13.88 -7.22
CA ASP A 35 12.81 13.24 -7.16
C ASP A 35 12.97 12.24 -8.32
N SER A 36 13.92 12.50 -9.22
CA SER A 36 14.21 11.65 -10.38
C SER A 36 14.59 10.21 -10.00
N ARG A 37 15.21 10.01 -8.83
CA ARG A 37 15.55 8.68 -8.31
C ARG A 37 14.29 7.90 -7.93
N VAL A 38 13.32 8.57 -7.30
CA VAL A 38 12.03 7.97 -6.95
C VAL A 38 11.25 7.63 -8.22
N GLN A 39 11.22 8.54 -9.19
CA GLN A 39 10.62 8.27 -10.50
C GLN A 39 11.22 7.03 -11.17
N GLU A 40 12.55 6.89 -11.14
CA GLU A 40 13.23 5.72 -11.71
C GLU A 40 12.81 4.42 -11.00
N ILE A 41 12.78 4.42 -9.66
CA ILE A 41 12.33 3.27 -8.86
C ILE A 41 10.89 2.88 -9.22
N VAL A 42 9.98 3.87 -9.28
CA VAL A 42 8.57 3.65 -9.62
C VAL A 42 8.43 3.11 -11.04
N SER A 43 9.20 3.63 -12.01
CA SER A 43 9.16 3.19 -13.40
C SER A 43 9.59 1.73 -13.61
N LYS A 44 10.42 1.20 -12.69
CA LYS A 44 10.91 -0.19 -12.69
C LYS A 44 10.09 -1.10 -11.78
N ALA A 45 9.09 -0.58 -11.08
CA ALA A 45 8.26 -1.37 -10.19
C ALA A 45 7.30 -2.25 -11.00
N HIS A 46 7.45 -3.57 -10.88
CA HIS A 46 6.64 -4.55 -11.62
C HIS A 46 5.50 -5.14 -10.81
N TYR A 47 5.41 -4.84 -9.50
CA TYR A 47 4.45 -5.45 -8.60
C TYR A 47 3.54 -4.41 -7.96
N PHE A 48 2.30 -4.80 -7.68
CA PHE A 48 1.35 -4.03 -6.87
C PHE A 48 0.84 -4.90 -5.72
N ASN A 49 0.35 -4.25 -4.67
CA ASN A 49 -0.29 -4.92 -3.54
C ASN A 49 -1.79 -5.11 -3.80
N PRO A 50 -2.31 -6.35 -3.88
CA PRO A 50 -3.75 -6.62 -4.00
C PRO A 50 -4.51 -6.45 -2.67
N VAL A 51 -3.82 -6.06 -1.58
CA VAL A 51 -4.37 -6.00 -0.21
C VAL A 51 -4.79 -7.38 0.32
N ASP A 52 -4.12 -8.42 -0.17
CA ASP A 52 -4.20 -9.78 0.38
C ASP A 52 -3.08 -9.95 1.41
N LEU A 53 -3.45 -9.96 2.69
CA LEU A 53 -2.51 -9.89 3.81
C LEU A 53 -2.80 -10.99 4.82
N VAL A 54 -1.75 -11.72 5.19
CA VAL A 54 -1.76 -12.68 6.29
C VAL A 54 -0.90 -12.15 7.42
N CYS A 55 -1.52 -11.87 8.56
CA CYS A 55 -0.85 -11.25 9.71
C CYS A 55 -0.93 -12.15 10.94
N SER A 56 0.21 -12.38 11.61
CA SER A 56 0.23 -12.91 12.97
C SER A 56 0.38 -11.77 13.96
N ILE A 57 -0.56 -11.67 14.90
CA ILE A 57 -0.50 -10.69 16.00
C ILE A 57 0.19 -11.25 17.24
N ASN A 58 0.67 -12.48 17.18
CA ASN A 58 1.38 -13.15 18.26
C ASN A 58 2.81 -13.47 17.83
N ASP A 59 3.73 -13.41 18.79
CA ASP A 59 5.10 -13.87 18.62
C ASP A 59 5.18 -15.41 18.57
N TYR A 60 6.39 -15.93 18.34
CA TYR A 60 6.66 -17.37 18.27
C TYR A 60 6.42 -18.11 19.60
N ARG A 61 6.21 -17.39 20.71
CA ARG A 61 5.88 -17.93 22.04
C ARG A 61 4.38 -17.79 22.38
N GLY A 62 3.59 -17.21 21.47
CA GLY A 62 2.15 -16.98 21.66
C GLY A 62 1.81 -15.68 22.39
N ALA A 63 2.78 -14.82 22.70
CA ALA A 63 2.52 -13.52 23.32
C ALA A 63 2.03 -12.51 22.27
N ARG A 64 1.02 -11.72 22.61
CA ARG A 64 0.46 -10.70 21.70
C ARG A 64 1.41 -9.52 21.55
N PHE A 65 1.60 -9.08 20.31
CA PHE A 65 2.26 -7.82 20.02
C PHE A 65 1.35 -6.62 20.33
N ASN A 66 1.93 -5.53 20.83
CA ASN A 66 1.27 -4.24 20.83
C ASN A 66 1.49 -3.55 19.47
N LEU A 67 0.53 -3.68 18.56
CA LEU A 67 0.66 -3.14 17.19
C LEU A 67 0.92 -1.63 17.14
N SER A 68 0.48 -0.86 18.15
CA SER A 68 0.74 0.58 18.22
C SER A 68 2.22 0.94 18.38
N SER A 69 3.06 -0.02 18.79
CA SER A 69 4.51 0.12 18.86
C SER A 69 5.19 0.02 17.49
N PHE A 70 4.50 -0.45 16.45
CA PHE A 70 5.07 -0.67 15.11
C PHE A 70 4.55 0.32 14.06
N VAL A 71 3.90 1.40 14.53
CA VAL A 71 3.38 2.49 13.70
C VAL A 71 4.43 3.59 13.60
N ASN A 72 4.77 4.00 12.37
CA ASN A 72 5.62 5.19 12.19
C ASN A 72 4.76 6.45 12.40
N LYS A 73 5.01 7.18 13.49
CA LYS A 73 4.25 8.40 13.82
C LYS A 73 4.71 9.63 13.04
N ASN A 74 5.82 9.53 12.32
CA ASN A 74 6.40 10.62 11.54
C ASN A 74 6.01 10.55 10.06
N THR A 75 5.28 9.51 9.63
CA THR A 75 4.80 9.39 8.25
C THR A 75 3.42 10.01 8.08
N GLY A 76 3.19 10.55 6.90
CA GLY A 76 1.97 11.22 6.48
C GLY A 76 2.14 11.77 5.07
N PHE A 77 1.04 12.08 4.40
CA PHE A 77 1.05 12.65 3.06
C PHE A 77 0.02 13.77 2.94
N VAL A 78 0.26 14.70 2.01
CA VAL A 78 -0.65 15.81 1.72
C VAL A 78 -1.57 15.40 0.59
N ALA A 79 -2.84 15.16 0.91
CA ALA A 79 -3.88 14.89 -0.07
C ALA A 79 -4.50 16.20 -0.57
N SER A 80 -4.83 16.24 -1.87
CA SER A 80 -5.69 17.28 -2.43
C SER A 80 -7.11 16.74 -2.54
N LYS A 81 -8.05 17.40 -1.86
CA LYS A 81 -9.47 17.00 -1.78
C LYS A 81 -10.36 18.18 -2.15
N SER A 82 -11.65 17.90 -2.39
CA SER A 82 -12.67 18.94 -2.52
C SER A 82 -13.75 18.71 -1.46
N VAL A 83 -14.14 19.77 -0.77
CA VAL A 83 -15.26 19.79 0.17
C VAL A 83 -16.20 20.90 -0.27
N ASP A 84 -17.45 20.55 -0.54
CA ASP A 84 -18.48 21.48 -1.06
C ASP A 84 -18.03 22.28 -2.30
N GLY A 85 -17.26 21.63 -3.18
CA GLY A 85 -16.73 22.24 -4.40
C GLY A 85 -15.50 23.14 -4.19
N ALA A 86 -15.08 23.37 -2.94
CA ALA A 86 -13.86 24.11 -2.63
C ALA A 86 -12.65 23.17 -2.56
N PRO A 87 -11.52 23.48 -3.23
CA PRO A 87 -10.29 22.69 -3.11
C PRO A 87 -9.65 22.89 -1.74
N ILE A 88 -9.23 21.81 -1.11
CA ILE A 88 -8.52 21.80 0.16
C ILE A 88 -7.26 20.93 0.09
N LYS A 89 -6.31 21.21 0.97
CA LYS A 89 -5.20 20.30 1.27
C LYS A 89 -5.45 19.67 2.64
N ALA A 90 -5.36 18.35 2.72
CA ALA A 90 -5.48 17.60 3.96
C ALA A 90 -4.15 16.91 4.26
N LEU A 91 -3.73 16.92 5.52
CA LEU A 91 -2.65 16.06 5.99
C LEU A 91 -3.28 14.74 6.46
N GLU A 92 -2.90 13.64 5.83
CA GLU A 92 -3.40 12.31 6.14
C GLU A 92 -2.29 11.42 6.64
N LEU A 93 -2.60 10.65 7.68
CA LEU A 93 -1.78 9.51 8.05
C LEU A 93 -1.96 8.43 6.97
N PRO A 94 -0.92 7.62 6.68
CA PRO A 94 -1.07 6.55 5.71
C PRO A 94 -2.16 5.57 6.13
N GLY A 95 -2.76 4.90 5.13
CA GLY A 95 -3.81 3.92 5.34
C GLY A 95 -3.43 2.80 6.30
N LEU A 96 -4.44 2.05 6.76
CA LEU A 96 -4.34 1.03 7.81
C LEU A 96 -3.06 0.17 7.77
N TRP A 97 -2.71 -0.37 6.60
CA TRP A 97 -1.59 -1.30 6.46
C TRP A 97 -0.26 -0.56 6.26
N ASN A 98 -0.22 0.32 5.26
CA ASN A 98 0.92 1.12 4.85
C ASN A 98 1.43 2.07 5.95
N GLY A 99 0.57 2.53 6.86
CA GLY A 99 0.98 3.34 8.02
C GLY A 99 1.30 2.52 9.26
N GLY A 100 0.68 1.35 9.39
CA GLY A 100 0.79 0.49 10.56
C GLY A 100 1.95 -0.49 10.54
N MET A 101 2.62 -0.66 9.38
CA MET A 101 3.56 -1.76 9.13
C MET A 101 5.05 -1.40 9.06
N ALA A 102 5.43 -0.18 9.45
CA ALA A 102 6.80 0.33 9.24
C ALA A 102 7.90 -0.58 9.82
N GLU A 103 7.60 -1.19 10.97
CA GLU A 103 8.53 -2.06 11.70
C GLU A 103 8.09 -3.54 11.71
N TRP A 104 7.29 -3.97 10.72
CA TRP A 104 6.87 -5.36 10.64
C TRP A 104 7.94 -6.25 10.02
N ASN A 105 7.98 -7.52 10.45
CA ASN A 105 8.70 -8.56 9.74
C ASN A 105 7.89 -8.95 8.48
N THR A 106 8.16 -8.27 7.38
CA THR A 106 7.41 -8.40 6.13
C THR A 106 8.03 -9.42 5.20
N VAL A 107 7.22 -10.35 4.69
CA VAL A 107 7.54 -11.22 3.56
C VAL A 107 6.56 -10.94 2.44
N LEU A 108 7.08 -10.71 1.24
CA LEU A 108 6.27 -10.47 0.05
C LEU A 108 6.24 -11.73 -0.80
N VAL A 109 5.04 -12.16 -1.16
CA VAL A 109 4.82 -13.36 -1.97
C VAL A 109 4.11 -12.95 -3.26
N GLU A 110 4.67 -13.35 -4.39
CA GLU A 110 3.98 -13.21 -5.67
C GLU A 110 2.84 -14.22 -5.76
N VAL A 111 1.65 -13.74 -6.13
CA VAL A 111 0.46 -14.56 -6.35
C VAL A 111 -0.04 -14.39 -7.79
N PRO A 112 -0.70 -15.41 -8.36
CA PRO A 112 -1.29 -15.31 -9.70
C PRO A 112 -2.29 -14.16 -9.80
N GLY A 113 -2.28 -13.42 -10.92
CA GLY A 113 -3.19 -12.27 -11.11
C GLY A 113 -4.68 -12.61 -10.98
N ILE A 114 -5.06 -13.86 -11.30
CA ILE A 114 -6.43 -14.38 -11.18
C ILE A 114 -6.99 -14.29 -9.75
N THR A 115 -6.14 -14.24 -8.72
CA THR A 115 -6.60 -14.11 -7.33
C THR A 115 -7.06 -12.69 -6.98
N PHE A 116 -6.96 -11.74 -7.91
CA PHE A 116 -7.29 -10.34 -7.70
C PHE A 116 -8.26 -9.83 -8.78
N SER A 117 -9.48 -9.47 -8.35
CA SER A 117 -10.52 -8.90 -9.23
C SER A 117 -11.08 -7.64 -8.55
N PRO A 118 -10.41 -6.48 -8.70
CA PRO A 118 -10.83 -5.25 -8.03
C PRO A 118 -12.01 -4.61 -8.74
N VAL A 119 -12.82 -3.89 -7.96
CA VAL A 119 -13.87 -3.00 -8.46
C VAL A 119 -13.53 -1.59 -7.99
N LYS A 120 -13.11 -0.73 -8.92
CA LYS A 120 -12.77 0.68 -8.65
C LYS A 120 -13.86 1.62 -9.14
N GLU A 121 -14.37 1.35 -10.33
CA GLU A 121 -15.46 2.08 -10.97
C GLU A 121 -16.69 1.20 -11.12
N MET A 122 -17.87 1.81 -11.30
CA MET A 122 -19.11 1.06 -11.52
C MET A 122 -19.01 0.09 -12.70
N VAL A 123 -18.30 0.48 -13.77
CA VAL A 123 -18.11 -0.34 -14.96
C VAL A 123 -17.28 -1.59 -14.71
N ASP A 124 -16.47 -1.63 -13.64
CA ASP A 124 -15.68 -2.82 -13.31
C ASP A 124 -16.57 -4.00 -12.90
N LEU A 125 -17.77 -3.74 -12.37
CA LEU A 125 -18.76 -4.77 -12.06
C LEU A 125 -19.27 -5.51 -13.30
N LEU A 126 -19.08 -4.95 -14.50
CA LEU A 126 -19.47 -5.58 -15.77
C LEU A 126 -18.42 -6.56 -16.29
N ARG A 127 -17.25 -6.65 -15.65
CA ARG A 127 -16.22 -7.62 -16.02
C ARG A 127 -16.69 -9.04 -15.72
N ALA A 128 -16.26 -10.00 -16.53
CA ALA A 128 -16.75 -11.38 -16.50
C ALA A 128 -16.55 -12.07 -15.14
N GLU A 129 -15.53 -11.66 -14.39
CA GLU A 129 -15.19 -12.15 -13.05
C GLU A 129 -16.27 -11.82 -12.00
N HIS A 130 -17.09 -10.80 -12.24
CA HIS A 130 -18.14 -10.35 -11.31
C HIS A 130 -19.56 -10.72 -11.73
N LEU A 131 -19.72 -11.30 -12.93
CA LEU A 131 -21.02 -11.73 -13.45
C LEU A 131 -21.33 -13.15 -12.97
N THR A 132 -22.53 -13.35 -12.42
CA THR A 132 -23.05 -14.69 -12.18
C THR A 132 -23.30 -15.39 -13.50
N ARG A 133 -22.76 -16.60 -13.67
CA ARG A 133 -23.11 -17.46 -14.80
C ARG A 133 -24.50 -18.04 -14.54
N GLU A 134 -25.43 -17.82 -15.47
CA GLU A 134 -26.68 -18.59 -15.56
C GLU A 134 -26.41 -20.05 -15.93
#